data_AF-A0A0J5S5V7-F1
#
_entry.id   AF-A0A0J5S5V7-F1
#
_cell.length_a   1.000
_cell.length_b   1.000
_cell.length_c   1.000
_cell.angle_alpha   90.00
_cell.angle_beta   90.00
_cell.angle_gamma   90.00
#
_symmetry.space_group_name_H-M   'P 1'
#
loop_
_entity.id
_entity.type
_entity.pdbx_description
1 polymer ?
#
loop_
_entity_poly.entity_id
_entity_poly.type
_entity_poly.pdbx_seq_one_letter_code
_entity_poly.pdbx_strand_id
1 'polypeptide(L)'
;MQLLKKAKTELSGLKEIPFKLEKDIQRLVEKNLNDITGLIFVKSEFSVQNQRIDTLAFDEENKSFVIIEYKRNHNYSVFDQGVAYLHTLLKHKADFILEFNEQLNKKLRKDEVDWSQSKIVFVAPTFNKNQKQAVDFKDLNIELWEIKQFENDIVVLNGLEKSAYQPSIKQSTKNTDEELSEITKEIKTYSEEDHLIGKTDETIELYESFKQAILNLNPEISLNAKKLYISFKLTRKTIADIQIHQRQLKLFINLKKGKLDDARNLMRDVSSIGHWGNGDYQVIVKDTQDLEYIMSLIKQAV
;
A
#
# COMPACT_ATOMS: atom_id res chain seq x y z
N MET A 1 -18.84 3.07 9.97
CA MET A 1 -18.67 4.18 10.93
C MET A 1 -19.82 5.17 10.74
N GLN A 2 -20.49 5.59 11.82
CA GLN A 2 -21.52 6.64 11.75
C GLN A 2 -20.85 8.00 11.98
N LEU A 3 -21.03 8.94 11.05
CA LEU A 3 -20.53 10.31 11.18
C LEU A 3 -21.63 11.20 11.74
N LEU A 4 -21.34 11.84 12.88
CA LEU A 4 -22.30 12.67 13.60
C LEU A 4 -21.71 14.07 13.81
N LYS A 5 -22.55 15.08 13.65
CA LYS A 5 -22.25 16.46 14.02
C LYS A 5 -22.64 16.67 15.47
N LYS A 6 -21.70 17.12 16.29
CA LYS A 6 -21.92 17.46 17.70
C LYS A 6 -22.13 18.96 17.87
N ALA A 7 -23.29 19.35 18.41
CA ALA A 7 -23.58 20.71 18.83
C ALA A 7 -23.81 20.72 20.35
N LYS A 8 -22.82 21.20 21.11
CA LYS A 8 -22.79 21.10 22.60
C LYS A 8 -22.90 19.64 23.07
N THR A 9 -24.08 19.20 23.47
CA THR A 9 -24.38 17.84 23.98
C THR A 9 -25.27 17.03 23.03
N GLU A 10 -25.75 17.64 21.95
CA GLU A 10 -26.64 16.99 20.99
C GLU A 10 -25.84 16.45 19.79
N LEU A 11 -26.22 15.26 19.34
CA LEU A 11 -25.68 14.62 18.15
C LEU A 11 -26.74 14.62 17.05
N SER A 12 -26.35 15.00 15.85
CA SER A 12 -27.18 14.99 14.66
C SER A 12 -26.48 14.27 13.52
N GLY A 13 -27.25 13.65 12.63
CA GLY A 13 -26.70 13.00 11.45
C GLY A 13 -26.11 14.03 10.48
N LEU A 14 -24.97 13.70 9.89
CA LEU A 14 -24.41 14.50 8.80
C LEU A 14 -25.11 14.10 7.48
N LYS A 15 -25.70 15.06 6.77
CA LYS A 15 -26.41 14.79 5.52
C LYS A 15 -25.43 14.45 4.39
N GLU A 16 -25.59 13.25 3.81
CA GLU A 16 -24.83 12.82 2.63
C GLU A 16 -25.29 13.59 1.38
N ILE A 17 -24.34 14.05 0.56
CA ILE A 17 -24.59 14.74 -0.71
C ILE A 17 -24.07 13.84 -1.82
N PRO A 18 -24.92 13.28 -2.71
CA PRO A 18 -24.43 12.37 -3.73
C PRO A 18 -23.54 13.10 -4.75
N PHE A 19 -22.49 12.44 -5.22
CA PHE A 19 -21.73 12.91 -6.37
C PHE A 19 -22.60 12.89 -7.63
N LYS A 20 -22.55 13.98 -8.41
CA LYS A 20 -23.36 14.12 -9.63
C LYS A 20 -22.76 13.29 -10.76
N LEU A 21 -21.45 13.40 -10.96
CA LEU A 21 -20.71 12.72 -12.01
C LEU A 21 -19.55 11.90 -11.44
N GLU A 22 -19.19 10.82 -12.12
CA GLU A 22 -17.97 10.04 -11.86
C GLU A 22 -16.71 10.93 -11.96
N LYS A 23 -16.70 11.82 -12.96
CA LYS A 23 -15.65 12.81 -13.16
C LYS A 23 -15.47 13.78 -11.99
N ASP A 24 -16.51 14.01 -11.19
CA ASP A 24 -16.39 14.85 -9.99
C ASP A 24 -15.57 14.13 -8.91
N ILE A 25 -15.77 12.81 -8.77
CA ILE A 25 -14.99 11.95 -7.87
C ILE A 25 -13.53 11.92 -8.33
N GLN A 26 -13.31 11.62 -9.62
CA GLN A 26 -11.97 11.55 -10.22
C GLN A 26 -11.18 12.84 -9.98
N ARG A 27 -11.74 14.00 -10.34
CA ARG A 27 -11.06 15.30 -10.14
C ARG A 27 -10.72 15.58 -8.68
N LEU A 28 -11.63 15.24 -7.77
CA LEU A 28 -11.42 15.43 -6.33
C LEU A 28 -10.28 14.55 -5.81
N VAL A 29 -10.26 13.27 -6.20
CA VAL A 29 -9.24 12.32 -5.77
C VAL A 29 -7.90 12.64 -6.41
N GLU A 30 -7.82 12.83 -7.73
CA GLU A 30 -6.57 13.17 -8.45
C GLU A 30 -5.89 14.41 -7.87
N LYS A 31 -6.66 15.48 -7.60
CA LYS A 31 -6.12 16.73 -7.06
C LYS A 31 -5.47 16.56 -5.69
N ASN A 32 -5.95 15.60 -4.89
CA ASN A 32 -5.50 15.39 -3.51
C ASN A 32 -4.79 14.04 -3.32
N LEU A 33 -4.48 13.32 -4.41
CA LEU A 33 -4.10 11.91 -4.38
C LEU A 33 -2.88 11.67 -3.49
N ASN A 34 -1.86 12.51 -3.63
CA ASN A 34 -0.64 12.40 -2.84
C ASN A 34 -0.86 12.67 -1.36
N ASP A 35 -1.67 13.67 -1.03
CA ASP A 35 -1.91 14.05 0.36
C ASP A 35 -2.71 12.97 1.11
N ILE A 36 -3.71 12.39 0.45
CA ILE A 36 -4.61 11.41 1.08
C ILE A 36 -4.06 9.97 1.05
N THR A 37 -3.22 9.61 0.06
CA THR A 37 -2.73 8.22 -0.10
C THR A 37 -1.22 8.06 -0.14
N GLY A 38 -0.46 9.14 -0.35
CA GLY A 38 0.98 9.08 -0.63
C GLY A 38 1.31 8.71 -2.08
N LEU A 39 0.33 8.33 -2.90
CA LEU A 39 0.57 7.98 -4.30
C LEU A 39 0.94 9.22 -5.12
N ILE A 40 1.87 9.06 -6.04
CA ILE A 40 2.26 10.11 -6.99
C ILE A 40 1.32 10.03 -8.19
N PHE A 41 0.58 11.11 -8.44
CA PHE A 41 -0.22 11.23 -9.67
C PHE A 41 0.70 11.23 -10.90
N VAL A 42 0.40 10.40 -11.90
CA VAL A 42 1.15 10.34 -13.17
C VAL A 42 0.32 10.97 -14.28
N LYS A 43 -0.88 10.45 -14.55
CA LYS A 43 -1.71 10.91 -15.67
C LYS A 43 -3.18 10.63 -15.44
N SER A 44 -4.02 11.56 -15.89
CA SER A 44 -5.48 11.38 -16.02
C SER A 44 -5.80 10.89 -17.42
N GLU A 45 -6.79 10.00 -17.55
CA GLU A 45 -7.29 9.46 -18.81
C GLU A 45 -6.19 8.81 -19.67
N PHE A 46 -5.31 8.04 -19.02
CA PHE A 46 -4.20 7.37 -19.69
C PHE A 46 -4.72 6.28 -20.63
N SER A 47 -4.50 6.48 -21.93
CA SER A 47 -4.88 5.52 -22.95
C SER A 47 -3.71 4.61 -23.28
N VAL A 48 -3.93 3.30 -23.18
CA VAL A 48 -2.96 2.27 -23.54
C VAL A 48 -3.68 1.17 -24.32
N GLN A 49 -3.20 0.90 -25.54
CA GLN A 49 -3.88 0.03 -26.50
C GLN A 49 -5.35 0.46 -26.71
N ASN A 50 -6.29 -0.42 -26.39
CA ASN A 50 -7.73 -0.21 -26.53
C ASN A 50 -8.42 0.10 -25.18
N GLN A 51 -7.64 0.33 -24.12
CA GLN A 51 -8.15 0.66 -22.80
C GLN A 51 -7.83 2.11 -22.45
N ARG A 52 -8.74 2.73 -21.70
CA ARG A 52 -8.56 4.05 -21.12
C ARG A 52 -8.65 3.90 -19.61
N ILE A 53 -7.55 4.20 -18.93
CA ILE A 53 -7.44 4.19 -17.48
C ILE A 53 -7.77 5.59 -16.96
N ASP A 54 -8.71 5.69 -16.02
CA ASP A 54 -9.15 7.00 -15.50
C ASP A 54 -7.99 7.76 -14.84
N THR A 55 -7.21 7.10 -13.98
CA THR A 55 -6.00 7.68 -13.39
C THR A 55 -4.89 6.65 -13.30
N LEU A 56 -3.71 7.01 -13.83
CA LEU A 56 -2.45 6.33 -13.57
C LEU A 56 -1.70 7.05 -12.44
N ALA A 57 -1.25 6.28 -11.46
CA ALA A 57 -0.44 6.73 -10.34
C ALA A 57 0.75 5.80 -10.09
N PHE A 58 1.69 6.25 -9.26
CA PHE A 58 2.87 5.50 -8.87
C PHE A 58 3.05 5.49 -7.35
N ASP A 59 3.27 4.31 -6.80
CA ASP A 59 3.63 4.10 -5.40
C ASP A 59 5.15 4.13 -5.28
N GLU A 60 5.69 5.24 -4.75
CA GLU A 60 7.14 5.40 -4.63
C GLU A 60 7.77 4.49 -3.57
N GLU A 61 6.99 4.07 -2.57
CA GLU A 61 7.43 3.17 -1.50
C GLU A 61 7.55 1.73 -2.03
N ASN A 62 6.54 1.26 -2.74
CA ASN A 62 6.51 -0.08 -3.33
C ASN A 62 7.20 -0.15 -4.69
N LYS A 63 7.61 1.00 -5.26
CA LYS A 63 8.14 1.12 -6.63
C LYS A 63 7.22 0.47 -7.65
N SER A 64 5.91 0.67 -7.53
CA SER A 64 4.91 -0.02 -8.35
C SER A 64 3.88 0.93 -8.92
N PHE A 65 3.22 0.50 -10.01
CA PHE A 65 2.15 1.27 -10.62
C PHE A 65 0.81 0.99 -9.94
N VAL A 66 0.00 2.04 -9.82
CA VAL A 66 -1.37 1.97 -9.30
C VAL A 66 -2.32 2.52 -10.35
N ILE A 67 -3.24 1.68 -10.80
CA ILE A 67 -4.37 2.08 -11.64
C ILE A 67 -5.52 2.45 -10.70
N ILE A 68 -6.18 3.58 -10.94
CA ILE A 68 -7.37 3.98 -10.19
C ILE A 68 -8.52 4.16 -11.18
N GLU A 69 -9.62 3.47 -10.91
CA GLU A 69 -10.84 3.48 -11.71
C GLU A 69 -12.00 4.00 -10.86
N TYR A 70 -12.76 4.97 -11.39
CA TYR A 70 -13.85 5.58 -10.66
C TYR A 70 -15.20 5.02 -11.12
N LYS A 71 -16.12 4.91 -10.17
CA LYS A 71 -17.45 4.35 -10.42
C LYS A 71 -18.50 5.11 -9.64
N ARG A 72 -19.56 5.56 -10.33
CA ARG A 72 -20.73 6.18 -9.65
C ARG A 72 -21.82 5.19 -9.28
N ASN A 73 -22.02 4.15 -10.10
CA ASN A 73 -23.09 3.14 -9.95
C ASN A 73 -22.49 1.76 -9.64
N HIS A 74 -23.31 0.75 -9.33
CA HIS A 74 -22.88 -0.59 -8.91
C HIS A 74 -23.03 -1.71 -9.97
N ASN A 75 -23.42 -1.36 -11.21
CA ASN A 75 -23.67 -2.34 -12.29
C ASN A 75 -22.41 -2.60 -13.13
N TYR A 76 -21.34 -3.07 -12.48
CA TYR A 76 -20.08 -3.38 -13.14
C TYR A 76 -19.33 -4.49 -12.39
N SER A 77 -18.52 -5.24 -13.12
CA SER A 77 -17.66 -6.28 -12.56
C SER A 77 -16.30 -5.70 -12.19
N VAL A 78 -16.11 -5.46 -10.89
CA VAL A 78 -14.79 -5.08 -10.32
C VAL A 78 -13.72 -6.14 -10.62
N PHE A 79 -14.12 -7.41 -10.69
CA PHE A 79 -13.23 -8.52 -10.93
C PHE A 79 -12.74 -8.53 -12.38
N ASP A 80 -13.65 -8.54 -13.35
CA ASP A 80 -13.28 -8.64 -14.77
C ASP A 80 -12.49 -7.40 -15.23
N GLN A 81 -12.90 -6.20 -14.81
CA GLN A 81 -12.16 -4.98 -15.10
C GLN A 81 -10.79 -4.99 -14.41
N GLY A 82 -10.73 -5.44 -13.15
CA GLY A 82 -9.48 -5.52 -12.40
C GLY A 82 -8.47 -6.44 -13.07
N VAL A 83 -8.91 -7.63 -13.50
CA VAL A 83 -8.10 -8.58 -14.28
C VAL A 83 -7.63 -7.95 -15.59
N ALA A 84 -8.54 -7.36 -16.36
CA ALA A 84 -8.21 -6.77 -17.67
C ALA A 84 -7.18 -5.63 -17.57
N TYR A 85 -7.27 -4.78 -16.54
CA TYR A 85 -6.31 -3.70 -16.31
C TYR A 85 -4.95 -4.21 -15.82
N LEU A 86 -4.94 -5.16 -14.88
CA LEU A 86 -3.69 -5.77 -14.40
C LEU A 86 -2.96 -6.51 -15.52
N HIS A 87 -3.69 -7.29 -16.34
CA HIS A 87 -3.11 -7.95 -17.51
C HIS A 87 -2.52 -6.93 -18.49
N THR A 88 -3.26 -5.86 -18.82
CA THR A 88 -2.78 -4.79 -19.71
C THR A 88 -1.51 -4.14 -19.17
N LEU A 89 -1.47 -3.83 -17.87
CA LEU A 89 -0.28 -3.26 -17.21
C LEU A 89 0.94 -4.18 -17.35
N LEU A 90 0.77 -5.47 -17.10
CA LEU A 90 1.86 -6.45 -17.16
C LEU A 90 2.35 -6.73 -18.58
N LYS A 91 1.45 -6.67 -19.56
CA LYS A 91 1.79 -6.86 -20.98
C LYS A 91 2.43 -5.62 -21.61
N HIS A 92 2.02 -4.43 -21.17
CA HIS A 92 2.41 -3.14 -21.77
C HIS A 92 3.30 -2.29 -20.86
N LYS A 93 4.14 -2.93 -20.04
CA LYS A 93 5.05 -2.28 -19.07
C LYS A 93 5.84 -1.07 -19.61
N ALA A 94 6.24 -1.12 -20.88
CA ALA A 94 7.01 -0.04 -21.50
C ALA A 94 6.20 1.26 -21.64
N ASP A 95 4.91 1.16 -21.98
CA ASP A 95 4.02 2.31 -22.15
C ASP A 95 3.80 3.04 -20.81
N PHE A 96 3.67 2.28 -19.71
CA PHE A 96 3.53 2.83 -18.36
C PHE A 96 4.80 3.54 -17.88
N ILE A 97 5.98 2.96 -18.14
CA ILE A 97 7.27 3.59 -17.81
C ILE A 97 7.48 4.87 -18.62
N LEU A 98 7.16 4.82 -19.93
CA LEU A 98 7.29 5.97 -20.81
C LEU A 98 6.45 7.13 -20.27
N GLU A 99 5.17 6.87 -19.99
CA GLU A 99 4.27 7.88 -19.46
C GLU A 99 4.75 8.44 -18.11
N PHE A 100 5.19 7.57 -17.19
CA PHE A 100 5.77 8.01 -15.92
C PHE A 100 6.96 8.95 -16.12
N ASN A 101 7.88 8.58 -17.00
CA ASN A 101 9.09 9.35 -17.24
C ASN A 101 8.80 10.70 -17.91
N GLU A 102 7.86 10.73 -18.86
CA GLU A 102 7.44 11.95 -19.54
C GLU A 102 6.72 12.92 -18.60
N GLN A 103 5.76 12.44 -17.80
CA GLN A 103 4.97 13.29 -16.92
C GLN A 103 5.76 13.82 -15.72
N LEU A 104 6.67 12.99 -15.17
CA LEU A 104 7.41 13.33 -13.95
C LEU A 104 8.85 13.78 -14.19
N ASN A 105 9.30 13.82 -15.46
CA ASN A 105 10.68 14.13 -15.85
C ASN A 105 11.72 13.30 -15.06
N LYS A 106 11.43 12.00 -14.88
CA LYS A 106 12.27 11.00 -14.19
C LYS A 106 12.82 9.99 -15.21
N LYS A 107 13.72 9.11 -14.74
CA LYS A 107 14.32 8.02 -15.53
C LYS A 107 14.17 6.69 -14.81
N LEU A 108 12.93 6.28 -14.59
CA LEU A 108 12.59 4.98 -14.04
C LEU A 108 12.89 3.89 -15.08
N ARG A 109 13.65 2.87 -14.68
CA ARG A 109 13.90 1.69 -15.51
C ARG A 109 12.95 0.56 -15.17
N LYS A 110 12.77 -0.37 -16.12
CA LYS A 110 11.86 -1.52 -15.98
C LYS A 110 12.22 -2.46 -14.83
N ASP A 111 13.53 -2.62 -14.56
CA ASP A 111 14.09 -3.45 -13.49
C ASP A 111 13.95 -2.81 -12.09
N GLU A 112 13.67 -1.51 -12.03
CA GLU A 112 13.46 -0.78 -10.78
C GLU A 112 12.01 -0.82 -10.32
N VAL A 113 11.08 -1.25 -11.19
CA VAL A 113 9.65 -1.38 -10.87
C VAL A 113 9.38 -2.74 -10.26
N ASP A 114 8.78 -2.76 -9.07
CA ASP A 114 8.22 -3.98 -8.49
C ASP A 114 6.81 -4.25 -9.07
N TRP A 115 6.79 -4.90 -10.22
CA TRP A 115 5.56 -5.30 -10.89
C TRP A 115 4.66 -6.17 -10.02
N SER A 116 5.23 -6.94 -9.09
CA SER A 116 4.47 -7.82 -8.20
C SER A 116 3.57 -7.06 -7.22
N GLN A 117 3.93 -5.80 -6.94
CA GLN A 117 3.21 -4.89 -6.05
C GLN A 117 2.31 -3.91 -6.82
N SER A 118 2.20 -4.05 -8.15
CA SER A 118 1.27 -3.21 -8.92
C SER A 118 -0.16 -3.63 -8.60
N LYS A 119 -1.06 -2.65 -8.60
CA LYS A 119 -2.44 -2.84 -8.15
C LYS A 119 -3.43 -1.99 -8.92
N ILE A 120 -4.70 -2.35 -8.81
CA ILE A 120 -5.82 -1.52 -9.21
C ILE A 120 -6.68 -1.18 -8.00
N VAL A 121 -7.14 0.06 -7.96
CA VAL A 121 -8.04 0.60 -6.96
C VAL A 121 -9.34 1.02 -7.64
N PHE A 122 -10.46 0.48 -7.20
CA PHE A 122 -11.77 1.02 -7.56
C PHE A 122 -12.23 2.02 -6.53
N VAL A 123 -12.65 3.21 -6.96
CA VAL A 123 -13.17 4.26 -6.08
C VAL A 123 -14.65 4.51 -6.40
N ALA A 124 -15.52 4.27 -5.43
CA ALA A 124 -16.97 4.41 -5.61
C ALA A 124 -17.69 4.86 -4.35
N PRO A 125 -18.91 5.43 -4.42
CA PRO A 125 -19.68 5.75 -3.22
C PRO A 125 -20.05 4.54 -2.36
N THR A 126 -20.24 3.39 -3.00
CA THR A 126 -20.56 2.13 -2.31
C THR A 126 -20.25 0.93 -3.20
N PHE A 127 -19.88 -0.19 -2.57
CA PHE A 127 -19.80 -1.50 -3.22
C PHE A 127 -20.83 -2.44 -2.61
N ASN A 128 -21.47 -3.27 -3.45
CA ASN A 128 -22.36 -4.31 -2.95
C ASN A 128 -21.57 -5.52 -2.42
N LYS A 129 -22.25 -6.43 -1.71
CA LYS A 129 -21.62 -7.62 -1.12
C LYS A 129 -20.90 -8.48 -2.15
N ASN A 130 -21.49 -8.65 -3.33
CA ASN A 130 -20.93 -9.49 -4.38
C ASN A 130 -19.61 -8.89 -4.93
N GLN A 131 -19.56 -7.58 -5.12
CA GLN A 131 -18.33 -6.88 -5.55
C GLN A 131 -17.22 -7.01 -4.51
N LYS A 132 -17.55 -6.84 -3.21
CA LYS A 132 -16.59 -7.02 -2.12
C LYS A 132 -16.03 -8.44 -2.09
N GLN A 133 -16.89 -9.45 -2.23
CA GLN A 133 -16.49 -10.85 -2.24
C GLN A 133 -15.70 -11.24 -3.50
N ALA A 134 -16.03 -10.67 -4.66
CA ALA A 134 -15.40 -11.03 -5.94
C ALA A 134 -13.91 -10.65 -6.01
N VAL A 135 -13.44 -9.71 -5.19
CA VAL A 135 -12.04 -9.25 -5.18
C VAL A 135 -11.28 -9.69 -3.94
N ASP A 136 -11.92 -10.49 -3.08
CA ASP A 136 -11.36 -10.97 -1.82
C ASP A 136 -10.46 -12.20 -2.04
N PHE A 137 -9.43 -12.01 -2.86
CA PHE A 137 -8.44 -13.04 -3.19
C PHE A 137 -7.02 -12.55 -2.89
N LYS A 138 -6.20 -13.42 -2.31
CA LYS A 138 -4.81 -13.06 -1.97
C LYS A 138 -3.89 -12.92 -3.18
N ASP A 139 -4.23 -13.54 -4.32
CA ASP A 139 -3.40 -13.54 -5.53
C ASP A 139 -3.73 -12.38 -6.50
N LEU A 140 -4.65 -11.48 -6.12
CA LEU A 140 -5.03 -10.32 -6.93
C LEU A 140 -4.95 -9.05 -6.10
N ASN A 141 -4.17 -8.08 -6.56
CA ASN A 141 -4.07 -6.76 -5.93
C ASN A 141 -5.16 -5.82 -6.48
N ILE A 142 -6.40 -6.15 -6.16
CA ILE A 142 -7.57 -5.30 -6.42
C ILE A 142 -8.03 -4.74 -5.07
N GLU A 143 -8.05 -3.40 -4.95
CA GLU A 143 -8.51 -2.68 -3.77
C GLU A 143 -9.80 -1.92 -4.07
N LEU A 144 -10.63 -1.73 -3.03
CA LEU A 144 -11.88 -0.99 -3.12
C LEU A 144 -11.84 0.16 -2.12
N TRP A 145 -12.04 1.39 -2.57
CA TRP A 145 -12.14 2.57 -1.71
C TRP A 145 -13.53 3.19 -1.81
N GLU A 146 -14.22 3.29 -0.67
CA GLU A 146 -15.51 3.94 -0.57
C GLU A 146 -15.34 5.45 -0.32
N ILE A 147 -15.90 6.29 -1.18
CA ILE A 147 -15.86 7.75 -1.06
C ILE A 147 -17.24 8.36 -0.85
N LYS A 148 -17.41 9.13 0.21
CA LYS A 148 -18.65 9.85 0.53
C LYS A 148 -18.37 11.31 0.77
N GLN A 149 -19.25 12.17 0.29
CA GLN A 149 -19.23 13.59 0.62
C GLN A 149 -20.51 13.96 1.37
N PHE A 150 -20.39 14.92 2.26
CA PHE A 150 -21.44 15.36 3.16
C PHE A 150 -21.54 16.88 3.16
N GLU A 151 -22.57 17.42 3.81
CA GLU A 151 -22.64 18.84 4.11
C GLU A 151 -21.41 19.37 4.86
N ASN A 152 -21.18 20.69 4.77
CA ASN A 152 -20.04 21.39 5.37
C ASN A 152 -18.67 20.97 4.78
N ASP A 153 -18.63 20.60 3.49
CA ASP A 153 -17.41 20.26 2.74
C ASP A 153 -16.60 19.08 3.34
N ILE A 154 -17.30 18.15 3.99
CA ILE A 154 -16.68 16.96 4.59
C ILE A 154 -16.68 15.83 3.57
N VAL A 155 -15.51 15.23 3.35
CA VAL A 155 -15.32 14.05 2.51
C VAL A 155 -14.69 12.95 3.35
N VAL A 156 -15.19 11.73 3.19
CA VAL A 156 -14.61 10.52 3.77
C VAL A 156 -14.24 9.59 2.65
N LEU A 157 -12.96 9.20 2.62
CA LEU A 157 -12.43 8.16 1.76
C LEU A 157 -11.96 7.02 2.66
N ASN A 158 -12.49 5.82 2.45
CA ASN A 158 -12.17 4.66 3.25
C ASN A 158 -11.75 3.48 2.37
N GLY A 159 -10.55 2.97 2.58
CA GLY A 159 -10.13 1.69 2.00
C GLY A 159 -10.86 0.54 2.66
N LEU A 160 -11.40 -0.38 1.86
CA LEU A 160 -11.98 -1.61 2.37
C LEU A 160 -10.86 -2.63 2.60
N GLU A 161 -10.74 -3.09 3.84
CA GLU A 161 -9.85 -4.18 4.17
C GLU A 161 -10.37 -5.48 3.56
N LYS A 162 -9.43 -6.27 3.04
CA LYS A 162 -9.70 -7.63 2.59
C LYS A 162 -9.83 -8.56 3.80
N SER A 163 -10.47 -9.71 3.62
CA SER A 163 -10.65 -10.64 4.74
C SER A 163 -9.33 -11.25 5.20
N ALA A 164 -9.23 -11.60 6.49
CA ALA A 164 -8.03 -12.20 7.07
C ALA A 164 -7.69 -13.57 6.45
N TYR A 165 -8.70 -14.30 5.96
CA TYR A 165 -8.56 -15.66 5.41
C TYR A 165 -8.96 -15.72 3.94
N GLN A 166 -8.37 -14.83 3.13
CA GLN A 166 -8.63 -14.78 1.71
C GLN A 166 -8.25 -16.09 1.00
N PRO A 167 -9.15 -16.67 0.19
CA PRO A 167 -8.82 -17.81 -0.66
C PRO A 167 -7.76 -17.45 -1.71
N SER A 168 -7.03 -18.48 -2.15
CA SER A 168 -6.21 -18.39 -3.35
C SER A 168 -7.08 -18.60 -4.58
N ILE A 169 -6.95 -17.75 -5.58
CA ILE A 169 -7.72 -17.92 -6.83
C ILE A 169 -7.29 -19.19 -7.59
N LYS A 170 -6.03 -19.61 -7.38
CA LYS A 170 -5.44 -20.82 -7.95
C LYS A 170 -6.16 -22.11 -7.52
N GLN A 171 -6.91 -22.08 -6.41
CA GLN A 171 -7.67 -23.24 -5.92
C GLN A 171 -9.06 -23.36 -6.56
N SER A 172 -9.58 -22.28 -7.16
CA SER A 172 -10.98 -22.19 -7.61
C SER A 172 -11.15 -22.39 -9.12
N THR A 173 -10.12 -22.14 -9.93
CA THR A 173 -10.20 -22.24 -11.39
C THR A 173 -9.62 -23.55 -11.90
N LYS A 174 -10.49 -24.55 -12.15
CA LYS A 174 -10.10 -25.80 -12.82
C LYS A 174 -9.80 -25.66 -14.32
N ASN A 175 -10.07 -24.50 -14.92
CA ASN A 175 -9.81 -24.24 -16.34
C ASN A 175 -9.06 -22.91 -16.54
N THR A 176 -8.05 -22.99 -17.38
CA THR A 176 -7.12 -21.98 -17.92
C THR A 176 -7.80 -20.71 -18.42
N ASP A 177 -7.72 -19.64 -17.63
CA ASP A 177 -7.70 -18.28 -18.16
C ASP A 177 -6.23 -17.85 -18.22
N GLU A 178 -5.69 -17.71 -19.44
CA GLU A 178 -4.28 -17.38 -19.66
C GLU A 178 -3.93 -16.04 -19.00
N GLU A 179 -4.82 -15.06 -19.07
CA GLU A 179 -4.62 -13.72 -18.48
C GLU A 179 -4.45 -13.82 -16.97
N LEU A 180 -5.36 -14.55 -16.31
CA LEU A 180 -5.32 -14.74 -14.86
C LEU A 180 -4.08 -15.53 -14.42
N SER A 181 -3.63 -16.48 -15.25
CA SER A 181 -2.41 -17.25 -14.98
C SER A 181 -1.15 -16.37 -15.04
N GLU A 182 -1.09 -15.40 -15.94
CA GLU A 182 0.03 -14.46 -16.04
C GLU A 182 0.04 -13.48 -14.87
N ILE A 183 -1.13 -12.92 -14.53
CA ILE A 183 -1.28 -12.02 -13.38
C ILE A 183 -0.83 -12.71 -12.11
N THR A 184 -1.34 -13.91 -11.82
CA THR A 184 -1.08 -14.62 -10.57
C THR A 184 0.34 -15.22 -10.44
N LYS A 185 1.13 -15.19 -11.52
CA LYS A 185 2.57 -15.50 -11.51
C LYS A 185 3.40 -14.29 -11.10
N GLU A 186 3.01 -13.11 -11.60
CA GLU A 186 3.75 -11.87 -11.38
C GLU A 186 3.34 -11.18 -10.08
N ILE A 187 2.02 -10.99 -9.86
CA ILE A 187 1.44 -10.34 -8.70
C ILE A 187 1.57 -11.22 -7.46
N LYS A 188 2.06 -10.65 -6.37
CA LYS A 188 2.29 -11.35 -5.12
C LYS A 188 1.87 -10.49 -3.93
N THR A 189 1.05 -11.09 -3.08
CA THR A 189 0.81 -10.58 -1.73
C THR A 189 1.74 -11.32 -0.80
N TYR A 190 2.49 -10.57 0.02
CA TYR A 190 3.37 -11.11 1.04
C TYR A 190 2.65 -11.05 2.38
N SER A 191 2.74 -12.13 3.16
CA SER A 191 2.29 -12.14 4.55
C SER A 191 3.48 -12.02 5.50
N GLU A 192 3.20 -11.77 6.78
CA GLU A 192 4.24 -11.80 7.81
C GLU A 192 4.86 -13.20 7.91
N GLU A 193 4.04 -14.24 7.83
CA GLU A 193 4.45 -15.64 7.92
C GLU A 193 5.45 -16.01 6.81
N ASP A 194 5.29 -15.47 5.59
CA ASP A 194 6.22 -15.70 4.48
C ASP A 194 7.68 -15.31 4.86
N HIS A 195 7.88 -14.32 5.73
CA HIS A 195 9.21 -13.90 6.18
C HIS A 195 9.79 -14.76 7.30
N LEU A 196 8.94 -15.52 8.00
CA LEU A 196 9.31 -16.38 9.12
C LEU A 196 9.65 -17.81 8.68
N ILE A 197 9.20 -18.23 7.49
CA ILE A 197 9.50 -19.56 6.95
C ILE A 197 11.01 -19.81 6.90
N GLY A 198 11.44 -20.90 7.53
CA GLY A 198 12.83 -21.36 7.55
C GLY A 198 13.76 -20.58 8.50
N LYS A 199 13.26 -19.61 9.26
CA LYS A 199 14.04 -18.91 10.30
C LYS A 199 14.20 -19.79 11.55
N THR A 200 15.22 -19.49 12.36
CA THR A 200 15.39 -20.18 13.65
C THR A 200 14.44 -19.62 14.70
N ASP A 201 14.10 -20.42 15.70
CA ASP A 201 13.22 -20.00 16.80
C ASP A 201 13.76 -18.75 17.50
N GLU A 202 15.07 -18.65 17.72
CA GLU A 202 15.69 -17.48 18.35
C GLU A 202 15.53 -16.20 17.50
N THR A 203 15.57 -16.34 16.17
CA THR A 203 15.35 -15.20 15.27
C THR A 203 13.89 -14.78 15.26
N ILE A 204 12.96 -15.75 15.31
CA ILE A 204 11.53 -15.48 15.37
C ILE A 204 11.17 -14.79 16.68
N GLU A 205 11.71 -15.24 17.81
CA GLU A 205 11.54 -14.60 19.13
C GLU A 205 12.14 -13.18 19.17
N LEU A 206 13.32 -13.01 18.57
CA LEU A 206 13.95 -11.69 18.43
C LEU A 206 13.07 -10.74 17.61
N TYR A 207 12.55 -11.22 16.47
CA TYR A 207 11.62 -10.47 15.64
C TYR A 207 10.36 -10.07 16.41
N GLU A 208 9.73 -11.02 17.10
CA GLU A 208 8.51 -10.76 17.86
C GLU A 208 8.75 -9.72 18.96
N SER A 209 9.90 -9.77 19.63
CA SER A 209 10.29 -8.77 20.64
C SER A 209 10.35 -7.35 20.07
N PHE A 210 11.02 -7.18 18.92
CA PHE A 210 11.10 -5.87 18.24
C PHE A 210 9.75 -5.43 17.66
N LYS A 211 9.00 -6.34 17.05
CA LYS A 211 7.66 -6.09 16.51
C LYS A 211 6.73 -5.55 17.59
N GLN A 212 6.60 -6.26 18.72
CA GLN A 212 5.73 -5.84 19.82
C GLN A 212 6.17 -4.49 20.40
N ALA A 213 7.48 -4.28 20.56
CA ALA A 213 8.00 -3.01 21.04
C ALA A 213 7.65 -1.83 20.11
N ILE A 214 7.71 -2.02 18.78
CA ILE A 214 7.32 -0.99 17.81
C ILE A 214 5.81 -0.74 17.82
N LEU A 215 4.99 -1.80 17.81
CA LEU A 215 3.53 -1.68 17.85
C LEU A 215 3.04 -0.98 19.14
N ASN A 216 3.76 -1.14 20.25
CA ASN A 216 3.45 -0.47 21.51
C ASN A 216 3.78 1.03 21.53
N LEU A 217 4.49 1.57 20.53
CA LEU A 217 4.77 3.01 20.46
C LEU A 217 3.51 3.84 20.16
N ASN A 218 2.59 3.31 19.36
CA ASN A 218 1.33 3.96 19.00
C ASN A 218 0.33 2.91 18.49
N PRO A 219 -0.93 2.89 19.01
CA PRO A 219 -1.94 1.89 18.63
C PRO A 219 -2.40 1.96 17.16
N GLU A 220 -2.11 3.07 16.45
CA GLU A 220 -2.42 3.21 15.02
C GLU A 220 -1.31 2.66 14.11
N ILE A 221 -0.22 2.13 14.68
CA ILE A 221 0.83 1.50 13.87
C ILE A 221 0.32 0.19 13.30
N SER A 222 0.44 0.05 11.99
CA SER A 222 0.07 -1.15 11.23
C SER A 222 1.30 -1.83 10.64
N LEU A 223 1.21 -3.16 10.49
CA LEU A 223 2.24 -4.00 9.89
C LEU A 223 1.92 -4.27 8.42
N ASN A 224 2.90 -4.07 7.55
CA ASN A 224 2.78 -4.27 6.11
C ASN A 224 3.94 -5.15 5.62
N ALA A 225 3.68 -6.42 5.31
CA ALA A 225 4.70 -7.30 4.75
C ALA A 225 4.97 -6.93 3.28
N LYS A 226 6.24 -6.65 2.97
CA LYS A 226 6.75 -6.40 1.61
C LYS A 226 7.52 -7.61 1.13
N LYS A 227 8.01 -7.57 -0.11
CA LYS A 227 8.77 -8.69 -0.70
C LYS A 227 9.99 -9.13 0.11
N LEU A 228 10.71 -8.20 0.74
CA LEU A 228 12.01 -8.46 1.39
C LEU A 228 12.11 -7.98 2.83
N TYR A 229 11.08 -7.33 3.35
CA TYR A 229 11.05 -6.77 4.69
C TYR A 229 9.61 -6.58 5.15
N ILE A 230 9.45 -6.31 6.44
CA ILE A 230 8.18 -5.95 7.07
C ILE A 230 8.26 -4.47 7.44
N SER A 231 7.26 -3.70 7.02
CA SER A 231 7.18 -2.26 7.22
C SER A 231 6.18 -1.93 8.33
N PHE A 232 6.56 -1.05 9.24
CA PHE A 232 5.70 -0.52 10.29
C PHE A 232 5.25 0.88 9.89
N LYS A 233 3.94 1.08 9.74
CA LYS A 233 3.35 2.31 9.24
C LYS A 233 2.47 2.97 10.26
N LEU A 234 2.69 4.27 10.47
CA LEU A 234 1.76 5.13 11.18
C LEU A 234 1.03 5.99 10.15
N THR A 235 -0.28 5.82 10.03
CA THR A 235 -1.10 6.43 8.97
C THR A 235 -0.55 6.07 7.58
N ARG A 236 -0.09 7.06 6.79
CA ARG A 236 0.54 6.87 5.46
C ARG A 236 2.06 6.79 5.50
N LYS A 237 2.70 6.98 6.65
CA LYS A 237 4.17 7.07 6.77
C LYS A 237 4.73 5.79 7.38
N THR A 238 5.64 5.12 6.67
CA THR A 238 6.51 4.11 7.28
C THR A 238 7.41 4.76 8.31
N ILE A 239 7.46 4.22 9.53
CA ILE A 239 8.32 4.72 10.62
C ILE A 239 9.58 3.87 10.79
N ALA A 240 9.46 2.57 10.54
CA ALA A 240 10.56 1.61 10.64
C ALA A 240 10.30 0.40 9.73
N ASP A 241 11.37 -0.27 9.34
CA ASP A 241 11.31 -1.52 8.59
C ASP A 241 12.21 -2.58 9.25
N ILE A 242 11.78 -3.85 9.20
CA ILE A 242 12.57 -4.99 9.67
C ILE A 242 12.77 -5.98 8.53
N GLN A 243 14.03 -6.28 8.23
CA GLN A 243 14.42 -7.39 7.38
C GLN A 243 14.91 -8.56 8.24
N ILE A 244 14.25 -9.71 8.12
CA ILE A 244 14.52 -10.92 8.91
C ILE A 244 15.53 -11.81 8.18
N HIS A 245 16.74 -11.96 8.73
CA HIS A 245 17.77 -12.88 8.24
C HIS A 245 17.81 -14.15 9.08
N GLN A 246 18.62 -15.16 8.73
CA GLN A 246 18.61 -16.47 9.42
C GLN A 246 18.94 -16.41 10.92
N ARG A 247 19.75 -15.43 11.35
CA ARG A 247 20.31 -15.33 12.71
C ARG A 247 20.44 -13.88 13.21
N GLN A 248 19.75 -12.95 12.58
CA GLN A 248 19.82 -11.53 12.92
C GLN A 248 18.64 -10.78 12.27
N LEU A 249 18.33 -9.61 12.81
CA LEU A 249 17.45 -8.65 12.14
C LEU A 249 18.27 -7.48 11.63
N LYS A 250 17.81 -6.90 10.53
CA LYS A 250 18.29 -5.61 10.06
C LYS A 250 17.12 -4.63 10.13
N LEU A 251 17.25 -3.62 10.98
CA LEU A 251 16.25 -2.60 11.19
C LEU A 251 16.65 -1.32 10.46
N PHE A 252 15.65 -0.65 9.91
CA PHE A 252 15.78 0.67 9.31
C PHE A 252 14.85 1.65 10.00
N ILE A 253 15.32 2.87 10.26
CA ILE A 253 14.50 3.95 10.83
C ILE A 253 14.24 4.96 9.72
N ASN A 254 12.96 5.22 9.42
CA ASN A 254 12.56 6.09 8.32
C ASN A 254 12.69 7.58 8.66
N LEU A 255 13.94 8.02 8.79
CA LEU A 255 14.35 9.41 8.91
C LEU A 255 15.46 9.69 7.88
N LYS A 256 15.52 10.94 7.42
CA LYS A 256 16.59 11.41 6.54
C LYS A 256 17.87 11.68 7.31
N LYS A 257 19.02 11.52 6.64
CA LYS A 257 20.33 11.81 7.20
C LYS A 257 20.37 13.18 7.89
N GLY A 258 20.92 13.20 9.10
CA GLY A 258 21.00 14.37 9.97
C GLY A 258 19.73 14.66 10.79
N LYS A 259 18.69 13.81 10.73
CA LYS A 259 17.45 13.99 11.50
C LYS A 259 17.33 13.08 12.71
N LEU A 260 18.09 11.99 12.78
CA LEU A 260 18.10 11.11 13.94
C LEU A 260 19.14 11.58 14.96
N ASP A 261 18.71 11.75 16.22
CA ASP A 261 19.60 11.95 17.35
C ASP A 261 20.00 10.59 17.94
N ASP A 262 21.20 10.12 17.58
CA ASP A 262 21.76 8.84 17.99
C ASP A 262 23.05 9.04 18.81
N ALA A 263 22.88 9.37 20.09
CA ALA A 263 23.97 9.66 21.03
C ALA A 263 25.01 8.53 21.17
N ARG A 264 24.60 7.26 20.97
CA ARG A 264 25.49 6.08 21.03
C ARG A 264 26.16 5.75 19.69
N ASN A 265 25.80 6.45 18.60
CA ASN A 265 26.26 6.16 17.23
C ASN A 265 26.06 4.67 16.85
N LEU A 266 24.93 4.09 17.27
CA LEU A 266 24.58 2.70 16.99
C LEU A 266 24.15 2.49 15.53
N MET A 267 23.59 3.52 14.91
CA MET A 267 23.02 3.46 13.57
C MET A 267 24.08 3.73 12.49
N ARG A 268 24.06 2.91 11.45
CA ARG A 268 24.83 3.12 10.24
C ARG A 268 24.06 3.99 9.24
N ASP A 269 24.71 5.02 8.72
CA ASP A 269 24.22 5.79 7.56
C ASP A 269 24.23 4.92 6.30
N VAL A 270 23.06 4.82 5.66
CA VAL A 270 22.85 4.09 4.41
C VAL A 270 22.26 4.96 3.29
N SER A 271 22.18 6.28 3.47
CA SER A 271 21.58 7.24 2.52
C SER A 271 22.17 7.22 1.10
N SER A 272 23.41 6.75 0.95
CA SER A 272 24.13 6.71 -0.33
C SER A 272 24.37 5.29 -0.87
N ILE A 273 23.76 4.26 -0.27
CA ILE A 273 23.90 2.87 -0.70
C ILE A 273 22.53 2.26 -0.98
N GLY A 274 22.44 1.33 -1.93
CA GLY A 274 21.19 0.62 -2.19
C GLY A 274 20.76 -0.23 -0.99
N HIS A 275 19.53 -0.05 -0.52
CA HIS A 275 18.92 -0.84 0.53
C HIS A 275 17.41 -0.98 0.33
N TRP A 276 16.80 -1.92 1.06
CA TRP A 276 15.37 -2.22 0.91
C TRP A 276 14.47 -1.43 1.87
N GLY A 277 14.98 -0.96 3.02
CA GLY A 277 14.22 -0.12 3.94
C GLY A 277 14.01 1.29 3.42
N ASN A 278 13.09 2.04 4.03
CA ASN A 278 12.68 3.38 3.59
C ASN A 278 13.55 4.52 4.14
N GLY A 279 14.37 4.23 5.15
CA GLY A 279 15.14 5.20 5.91
C GLY A 279 16.64 5.20 5.67
N ASP A 280 17.29 6.32 6.02
CA ASP A 280 18.72 6.53 5.83
C ASP A 280 19.58 5.92 6.97
N TYR A 281 18.94 5.35 8.00
CA TYR A 281 19.60 4.79 9.19
C TYR A 281 19.31 3.31 9.35
N GLN A 282 20.35 2.50 9.51
CA GLN A 282 20.27 1.04 9.63
C GLN A 282 21.04 0.49 10.83
N VAL A 283 20.49 -0.49 11.55
CA VAL A 283 21.20 -1.29 12.56
C VAL A 283 21.01 -2.78 12.32
N ILE A 284 22.00 -3.59 12.68
CA ILE A 284 21.90 -5.06 12.71
C ILE A 284 21.85 -5.48 14.17
N VAL A 285 20.85 -6.28 14.55
CA VAL A 285 20.69 -6.80 15.91
C VAL A 285 20.65 -8.32 15.91
N LYS A 286 21.21 -8.93 16.94
CA LYS A 286 21.28 -10.39 17.15
C LYS A 286 20.66 -10.82 18.47
N ASP A 287 20.30 -9.86 19.31
CA ASP A 287 19.70 -10.01 20.63
C ASP A 287 18.93 -8.73 20.97
N THR A 288 18.36 -8.67 22.17
CA THR A 288 17.54 -7.56 22.67
C THR A 288 18.30 -6.59 23.58
N GLN A 289 19.64 -6.66 23.66
CA GLN A 289 20.42 -5.83 24.61
C GLN A 289 20.23 -4.32 24.38
N ASP A 290 20.15 -3.89 23.12
CA ASP A 290 19.93 -2.49 22.75
C ASP A 290 18.46 -2.17 22.42
N LEU A 291 17.51 -3.07 22.73
CA LEU A 291 16.10 -2.92 22.35
C LEU A 291 15.52 -1.57 22.78
N GLU A 292 15.65 -1.21 24.07
CA GLU A 292 15.11 0.04 24.61
C GLU A 292 15.71 1.28 23.93
N TYR A 293 17.03 1.26 23.71
CA TYR A 293 17.70 2.36 23.03
C TYR A 293 17.24 2.48 21.56
N ILE A 294 17.16 1.38 20.83
CA ILE A 294 16.66 1.38 19.45
C ILE A 294 15.20 1.85 19.38
N MET A 295 14.35 1.48 20.35
CA MET A 295 12.98 1.99 20.42
C MET A 295 12.93 3.51 20.64
N SER A 296 13.84 4.05 21.46
CA SER A 296 13.96 5.51 21.64
C SER A 296 14.31 6.23 20.35
N LEU A 297 15.09 5.59 19.47
CA LEU A 297 15.42 6.10 18.13
C LEU A 297 14.21 5.99 17.18
N ILE A 298 13.52 4.84 17.15
CA ILE A 298 12.32 4.65 16.29
C ILE A 298 11.22 5.64 16.68
N LYS A 299 11.06 5.93 17.97
CA LYS A 299 10.08 6.90 18.47
C LYS A 299 10.26 8.30 17.88
N GLN A 300 11.46 8.68 17.43
CA GLN A 300 11.70 9.96 16.75
C GLN A 300 11.06 10.02 15.35
N ALA A 301 10.66 8.87 14.77
CA ALA A 301 10.02 8.78 13.46
C ALA A 301 8.48 8.74 13.51
N VAL A 302 7.92 8.48 14.69
CA VAL A 302 6.47 8.47 15.03
C VAL A 302 5.96 9.91 15.08
#